data_AF-A0A1M2VRK5-F1
#
_entry.id   AF-A0A1M2VRK5-F1
#
_cell.length_a   1.000
_cell.length_b   1.000
_cell.length_c   1.000
_cell.angle_alpha   90.00
_cell.angle_beta   90.00
_cell.angle_gamma   90.00
#
_symmetry.space_group_name_H-M   'P 1'
#
loop_
_entity.id
_entity.type
_entity.pdbx_description
1 polymer ?
#
loop_
_entity_poly.entity_id
_entity_poly.type
_entity_poly.pdbx_seq_one_letter_code
_entity_poly.pdbx_strand_id
1 'polypeptide(L)'
;MFVLPVCETLDIPAAPAQASSPISRTPGRRTGTGSAAISSPSTRAPSTRIPIVGFRRVSLLSMIAATGGPPVAESASTQDADTLERIRSRADRPVVVFPECTTSNGRALLRFAEVFGNVRLPVMRYKVFVIYDPPTTFAPTVSHSIASGFLNPLAHVFRLASSLAPLTVSIRLLAPSESPSSGSFLLSEFLTGGTYPDELAECCAALMAQIGRVKRVSLGWEDKVAFLKLYRGGK
;
A
#
# COMPACT_ATOMS: atom_id res chain seq x y z
N MET A 1 -13.39 13.95 3.47
CA MET A 1 -14.22 12.81 3.00
C MET A 1 -13.28 11.64 2.77
N PHE A 2 -13.65 10.45 3.20
CA PHE A 2 -12.86 9.23 2.99
C PHE A 2 -13.47 8.40 1.87
N VAL A 3 -12.62 7.66 1.17
CA VAL A 3 -13.05 6.76 0.11
C VAL A 3 -12.46 5.38 0.32
N LEU A 4 -13.26 4.34 0.07
CA LEU A 4 -12.80 2.96 0.01
C LEU A 4 -12.67 2.50 -1.44
N PRO A 5 -11.58 1.83 -1.81
CA PRO A 5 -11.42 1.24 -3.12
C PRO A 5 -12.37 0.06 -3.32
N VAL A 6 -12.96 -0.01 -4.52
CA VAL A 6 -13.77 -1.14 -4.99
C VAL A 6 -12.99 -1.85 -6.09
N CYS A 7 -12.68 -3.12 -5.90
CA CYS A 7 -11.98 -3.95 -6.89
C CYS A 7 -12.98 -4.83 -7.66
N GLU A 8 -12.62 -5.18 -8.89
CA GLU A 8 -13.45 -6.02 -9.77
C GLU A 8 -13.71 -7.40 -9.15
N THR A 9 -12.67 -8.01 -8.56
CA THR A 9 -12.79 -9.30 -7.90
C THR A 9 -11.85 -9.42 -6.71
N LEU A 10 -12.25 -10.24 -5.72
CA LEU A 10 -11.41 -10.68 -4.61
C LEU A 10 -10.84 -12.10 -4.83
N ASP A 11 -11.17 -12.72 -5.94
CA ASP A 11 -10.63 -14.02 -6.35
C ASP A 11 -9.37 -13.79 -7.14
N ILE A 12 -8.25 -13.85 -6.41
CA ILE A 12 -6.93 -13.72 -6.98
C ILE A 12 -6.61 -15.05 -7.67
N PRO A 13 -6.27 -15.02 -8.97
CA PRO A 13 -5.79 -16.21 -9.65
C PRO A 13 -4.61 -16.77 -8.86
N ALA A 14 -4.68 -18.05 -8.49
CA ALA A 14 -3.53 -18.70 -7.88
C ALA A 14 -2.34 -18.55 -8.83
N ALA A 15 -1.23 -17.99 -8.33
CA ALA A 15 0.00 -17.95 -9.10
C ALA A 15 0.31 -19.37 -9.60
N PRO A 16 0.73 -19.56 -10.86
CA PRO A 16 1.10 -20.88 -11.33
C PRO A 16 2.13 -21.44 -10.35
N ALA A 17 1.84 -22.61 -9.79
CA ALA A 17 2.68 -23.26 -8.80
C ALA A 17 4.06 -23.51 -9.42
N GLN A 18 5.01 -22.60 -9.20
CA GLN A 18 6.41 -22.92 -9.41
C GLN A 18 6.74 -23.99 -8.39
N ALA A 19 6.96 -25.21 -8.89
CA ALA A 19 7.43 -26.32 -8.09
C ALA A 19 8.65 -25.87 -7.30
N SER A 20 8.50 -25.70 -5.99
CA SER A 20 9.61 -25.42 -5.10
C SER A 20 10.58 -26.60 -5.20
N SER A 21 11.73 -26.40 -5.85
CA SER A 21 12.80 -27.38 -5.81
C SER A 21 13.22 -27.59 -4.35
N PRO A 22 13.23 -28.82 -3.84
CA PRO A 22 13.55 -29.08 -2.44
C PRO A 22 14.96 -28.57 -2.12
N ILE A 23 15.08 -27.75 -1.07
CA ILE A 23 16.37 -27.29 -0.54
C ILE A 23 17.02 -28.49 0.15
N SER A 24 17.76 -29.28 -0.63
CA SER A 24 18.70 -30.25 -0.10
C SER A 24 20.02 -29.54 0.17
N ARG A 25 20.25 -29.13 1.42
CA ARG A 25 21.51 -29.34 2.19
C ARG A 25 21.65 -28.38 3.37
N THR A 26 21.98 -28.99 4.50
CA THR A 26 22.37 -28.41 5.79
C THR A 26 23.60 -27.51 5.64
N PRO A 27 23.61 -26.26 6.14
CA PRO A 27 24.77 -25.38 6.01
C PRO A 27 25.87 -25.81 7.01
N GLY A 28 26.84 -26.55 6.50
CA GLY A 28 28.09 -26.84 7.20
C GLY A 28 29.01 -25.62 7.22
N ARG A 29 29.45 -25.24 8.42
CA ARG A 29 30.50 -24.25 8.73
C ARG A 29 31.81 -24.63 8.02
N ARG A 30 32.20 -23.91 6.97
CA ARG A 30 33.61 -23.80 6.54
C ARG A 30 33.84 -22.52 5.74
N THR A 31 34.79 -21.75 6.23
CA THR A 31 35.41 -20.54 5.67
C THR A 31 36.04 -20.80 4.31
N GLY A 32 35.83 -19.89 3.35
CA GLY A 32 36.55 -19.89 2.06
C GLY A 32 35.93 -18.92 1.07
N THR A 33 36.71 -17.93 0.64
CA THR A 33 36.38 -16.87 -0.32
C THR A 33 35.97 -17.41 -1.69
N GLY A 34 34.98 -16.79 -2.33
CA GLY A 34 34.72 -16.95 -3.77
C GLY A 34 33.25 -16.94 -4.17
N SER A 35 32.76 -15.77 -4.60
CA SER A 35 31.78 -15.62 -5.68
C SER A 35 30.53 -16.50 -5.65
N ALA A 36 29.87 -16.63 -4.51
CA ALA A 36 28.49 -17.07 -4.49
C ALA A 36 27.59 -15.88 -4.83
N ALA A 37 27.45 -15.61 -6.13
CA ALA A 37 26.25 -14.96 -6.66
C ALA A 37 25.08 -15.91 -6.38
N ILE A 38 24.61 -15.92 -5.13
CA ILE A 38 23.33 -16.52 -4.78
C ILE A 38 22.34 -15.64 -5.51
N SER A 39 21.92 -16.07 -6.70
CA SER A 39 20.65 -15.67 -7.29
C SER A 39 19.57 -16.12 -6.32
N SER A 40 19.43 -15.34 -5.25
CA SER A 40 18.27 -15.43 -4.39
C SER A 40 17.08 -15.35 -5.34
N PRO A 41 16.14 -16.31 -5.32
CA PRO A 41 14.86 -16.16 -6.00
C PRO A 41 14.05 -15.14 -5.19
N SER A 42 14.59 -13.93 -5.00
CA SER A 42 14.04 -12.92 -4.09
C SER A 42 13.10 -11.95 -4.79
N THR A 43 12.94 -12.08 -6.11
CA THR A 43 11.88 -11.38 -6.83
C THR A 43 10.83 -12.40 -7.20
N ARG A 44 9.97 -12.74 -6.24
CA ARG A 44 8.68 -13.39 -6.53
C ARG A 44 8.08 -12.64 -7.73
N ALA A 45 7.66 -13.37 -8.77
CA ALA A 45 7.01 -12.77 -9.92
C ALA A 45 5.87 -11.87 -9.42
N PRO A 46 5.77 -10.61 -9.89
CA PRO A 46 4.76 -9.68 -9.40
C PRO A 46 3.37 -10.32 -9.55
N SER A 47 2.58 -10.28 -8.48
CA SER A 47 1.19 -10.73 -8.51
C SER A 47 0.44 -10.00 -9.62
N THR A 48 -0.43 -10.72 -10.32
CA THR A 48 -1.27 -10.14 -11.39
C THR A 48 -2.10 -9.01 -10.81
N ARG A 49 -1.99 -7.82 -11.40
CA ARG A 49 -2.71 -6.64 -10.93
C ARG A 49 -4.20 -6.81 -11.18
N ILE A 50 -5.00 -6.61 -10.13
CA ILE A 50 -6.46 -6.54 -10.28
C ILE A 50 -6.84 -5.05 -10.31
N PRO A 51 -7.56 -4.59 -11.34
CA PRO A 51 -7.91 -3.18 -11.47
C PRO A 51 -8.91 -2.74 -10.39
N ILE A 52 -8.81 -1.47 -10.02
CA ILE A 52 -9.78 -0.81 -9.15
C ILE A 52 -10.82 -0.15 -10.04
N VAL A 53 -12.07 -0.59 -9.90
CA VAL A 53 -13.19 -0.14 -10.72
C VAL A 53 -13.64 1.26 -10.30
N GLY A 54 -13.57 1.56 -9.01
CA GLY A 54 -13.92 2.87 -8.49
C GLY A 54 -13.79 3.00 -6.98
N PHE A 55 -14.42 4.05 -6.46
CA PHE A 55 -14.33 4.42 -5.06
C PHE A 55 -15.73 4.60 -4.46
N ARG A 56 -15.90 4.09 -3.24
CA ARG A 56 -17.11 4.31 -2.43
C ARG A 56 -16.82 5.37 -1.37
N ARG A 57 -17.70 6.36 -1.25
CA ARG A 57 -17.62 7.38 -0.18
C ARG A 57 -17.98 6.73 1.15
N VAL A 58 -17.17 6.97 2.18
CA VAL A 58 -17.42 6.44 3.52
C VAL A 58 -17.20 7.50 4.61
N SER A 59 -17.84 7.27 5.76
CA SER A 59 -17.60 8.05 6.98
C SER A 59 -16.24 7.67 7.60
N LEU A 60 -15.72 8.51 8.50
CA LEU A 60 -14.49 8.21 9.25
C LEU A 60 -14.60 6.90 10.04
N LEU A 61 -15.72 6.68 10.74
CA LEU A 61 -15.91 5.47 11.55
C LEU A 61 -15.96 4.22 10.69
N SER A 62 -16.63 4.29 9.53
CA SER A 62 -16.65 3.20 8.55
C SER A 62 -15.25 2.92 7.99
N MET A 63 -14.46 3.97 7.74
CA MET A 63 -13.06 3.83 7.32
C MET A 63 -12.20 3.16 8.39
N ILE A 64 -12.38 3.56 9.67
CA ILE A 64 -11.67 2.98 10.82
C ILE A 64 -12.04 1.50 10.97
N ALA A 65 -13.31 1.14 10.87
CA ALA A 65 -13.77 -0.25 10.96
C ALA A 65 -13.23 -1.13 9.81
N ALA A 66 -12.97 -0.54 8.64
CA ALA A 66 -12.38 -1.21 7.48
C ALA A 66 -10.84 -1.37 7.55
N THR A 67 -10.17 -0.78 8.55
CA THR A 67 -8.70 -0.89 8.69
C THR A 67 -8.26 -2.35 8.86
N GLY A 68 -7.13 -2.74 8.25
CA GLY A 68 -6.68 -4.14 8.28
C GLY A 68 -7.45 -5.08 7.34
N GLY A 69 -8.52 -4.62 6.70
CA GLY A 69 -9.32 -5.38 5.75
C GLY A 69 -8.81 -5.31 4.30
N PRO A 70 -9.31 -6.21 3.44
CA PRO A 70 -9.14 -6.11 1.98
C PRO A 70 -10.03 -5.01 1.38
N PRO A 71 -9.79 -4.59 0.12
CA PRO A 71 -10.72 -3.74 -0.61
C PRO A 71 -12.10 -4.42 -0.77
N VAL A 72 -13.11 -3.62 -1.10
CA VAL A 72 -14.49 -4.12 -1.27
C VAL A 72 -14.62 -4.73 -2.67
N ALA A 73 -15.14 -5.96 -2.78
CA ALA A 73 -15.46 -6.54 -4.07
C ALA A 73 -16.64 -5.82 -4.72
N GLU A 74 -16.58 -5.66 -6.04
CA GLU A 74 -17.73 -5.34 -6.85
C GLU A 74 -18.74 -6.48 -6.74
N SER A 75 -19.83 -6.22 -6.04
CA SER A 75 -20.98 -7.12 -5.93
C SER A 75 -22.19 -6.43 -6.53
N ALA A 76 -23.17 -7.17 -7.04
CA ALA A 76 -24.35 -6.62 -7.73
C ALA A 76 -25.15 -5.57 -6.91
N SER A 77 -24.90 -5.44 -5.60
CA SER A 77 -25.44 -4.42 -4.70
C SER A 77 -24.60 -3.13 -4.62
N THR A 78 -23.46 -3.06 -5.32
CA THR A 78 -22.46 -1.98 -5.26
C THR A 78 -22.61 -1.01 -6.43
N GLN A 79 -23.81 -0.48 -6.65
CA GLN A 79 -24.05 0.56 -7.68
C GLN A 79 -23.43 1.94 -7.35
N ASP A 80 -22.77 2.07 -6.19
CA ASP A 80 -22.20 3.34 -5.68
C ASP A 80 -20.69 3.51 -5.97
N ALA A 81 -20.10 2.73 -6.87
CA ALA A 81 -18.70 2.93 -7.27
C ALA A 81 -18.61 4.14 -8.23
N ASP A 82 -18.13 5.28 -7.70
CA ASP A 82 -17.87 6.49 -8.47
C ASP A 82 -16.37 6.60 -8.82
N THR A 83 -16.04 7.19 -9.97
CA THR A 83 -14.66 7.58 -10.30
C THR A 83 -14.16 8.68 -9.36
N LEU A 84 -12.86 8.68 -9.05
CA LEU A 84 -12.25 9.66 -8.15
C LEU A 84 -12.51 11.12 -8.60
N GLU A 85 -12.53 11.38 -9.90
CA GLU A 85 -12.80 12.71 -10.46
C GLU A 85 -14.23 13.19 -10.18
N ARG A 86 -15.22 12.28 -10.28
CA ARG A 86 -16.62 12.56 -9.99
C ARG A 86 -16.85 12.77 -8.50
N ILE A 87 -16.12 12.03 -7.65
CA ILE A 87 -16.12 12.27 -6.21
C ILE A 87 -15.52 13.65 -5.90
N ARG A 88 -14.41 14.00 -6.55
CA ARG A 88 -13.76 15.31 -6.38
C ARG A 88 -14.68 16.46 -6.79
N SER A 89 -15.34 16.36 -7.94
CA SER A 89 -16.20 17.45 -8.47
C SER A 89 -17.42 17.71 -7.60
N ARG A 90 -17.89 16.72 -6.83
CA ARG A 90 -19.04 16.82 -5.94
C ARG A 90 -18.66 17.06 -4.47
N ALA A 91 -17.39 16.93 -4.11
CA ALA A 91 -16.97 17.01 -2.72
C ALA A 91 -16.67 18.46 -2.30
N ASP A 92 -17.42 18.98 -1.34
CA ASP A 92 -17.19 20.30 -0.74
C ASP A 92 -16.04 20.32 0.29
N ARG A 93 -15.30 19.20 0.43
CA ARG A 93 -14.27 18.99 1.46
C ARG A 93 -13.13 18.13 0.94
N PRO A 94 -11.91 18.21 1.53
CA PRO A 94 -10.77 17.43 1.08
C PRO A 94 -11.07 15.92 0.99
N VAL A 95 -10.63 15.30 -0.10
CA VAL A 95 -10.76 13.86 -0.34
C VAL A 95 -9.44 13.20 0.00
N VAL A 96 -9.47 12.21 0.88
CA VAL A 96 -8.28 11.44 1.29
C VAL A 96 -8.34 10.07 0.62
N VAL A 97 -7.29 9.72 -0.12
CA VAL A 97 -7.16 8.46 -0.84
C VAL A 97 -5.88 7.77 -0.39
N PHE A 98 -5.97 6.45 -0.16
CA PHE A 98 -4.81 5.62 0.18
C PHE A 98 -4.45 4.75 -1.03
N PRO A 99 -3.37 5.05 -1.76
CA PRO A 99 -3.06 4.36 -3.01
C PRO A 99 -2.61 2.91 -2.81
N GLU A 100 -2.20 2.53 -1.60
CA GLU A 100 -1.92 1.13 -1.23
C GLU A 100 -3.18 0.25 -1.17
N CYS A 101 -4.37 0.86 -1.12
CA CYS A 101 -5.69 0.20 -1.06
C CYS A 101 -5.89 -0.79 0.10
N THR A 102 -4.92 -0.88 0.99
CA THR A 102 -4.96 -1.65 2.23
C THR A 102 -3.94 -1.08 3.22
N THR A 103 -3.99 -1.53 4.47
CA THR A 103 -3.01 -1.11 5.49
C THR A 103 -1.72 -1.92 5.39
N SER A 104 -0.59 -1.23 5.19
CA SER A 104 0.75 -1.83 5.33
C SER A 104 1.08 -2.19 6.79
N ASN A 105 2.14 -2.97 7.00
CA ASN A 105 2.71 -3.23 8.32
C ASN A 105 3.63 -2.10 8.82
N GLY A 106 3.80 -1.02 8.06
CA GLY A 106 4.62 0.12 8.45
C GLY A 106 6.14 -0.12 8.34
N ARG A 107 6.61 -1.28 7.86
CA ARG A 107 8.05 -1.54 7.62
C ARG A 107 8.48 -1.30 6.18
N ALA A 108 7.54 -1.41 5.25
CA ALA A 108 7.82 -1.28 3.83
C ALA A 108 6.60 -0.69 3.12
N LEU A 109 6.85 0.03 2.04
CA LEU A 109 5.80 0.60 1.21
C LEU A 109 5.25 -0.49 0.30
N LEU A 110 3.93 -0.70 0.35
CA LEU A 110 3.27 -1.63 -0.56
C LEU A 110 3.25 -1.04 -1.97
N ARG A 111 3.15 -1.91 -2.96
CA ARG A 111 2.94 -1.49 -4.35
C ARG A 111 1.60 -0.76 -4.44
N PHE A 112 1.60 0.43 -5.02
CA PHE A 112 0.37 1.19 -5.22
C PHE A 112 -0.49 0.52 -6.28
N ALA A 113 -1.80 0.61 -6.08
CA ALA A 113 -2.77 0.27 -7.11
C ALA A 113 -2.92 1.42 -8.10
N GLU A 114 -3.42 1.12 -9.29
CA GLU A 114 -3.72 2.10 -10.32
C GLU A 114 -4.99 2.86 -9.94
N VAL A 115 -4.81 4.00 -9.29
CA VAL A 115 -5.87 4.75 -8.59
C VAL A 115 -6.17 6.05 -9.31
N PHE A 116 -5.14 6.65 -9.91
CA PHE A 116 -5.23 7.93 -10.61
C PHE A 116 -5.33 7.76 -12.13
N GLY A 117 -5.19 6.53 -12.64
CA GLY A 117 -5.40 6.21 -14.06
C GLY A 117 -4.57 7.09 -14.99
N ASN A 118 -5.20 7.66 -16.03
CA ASN A 118 -4.55 8.46 -17.07
C ASN A 118 -4.23 9.92 -16.68
N VAL A 119 -4.13 10.25 -15.40
CA VAL A 119 -3.77 11.62 -14.98
C VAL A 119 -2.31 11.91 -15.36
N ARG A 120 -2.13 12.83 -16.31
CA ARG A 120 -0.80 13.29 -16.75
C ARG A 120 -0.23 14.31 -15.76
N LEU A 121 1.05 14.13 -15.43
CA LEU A 121 1.85 15.06 -14.64
C LEU A 121 2.33 16.24 -15.51
N PRO A 122 2.53 17.45 -14.95
CA PRO A 122 2.37 17.86 -13.55
C PRO A 122 0.90 18.15 -13.18
N VAL A 123 0.49 17.78 -11.97
CA VAL A 123 -0.91 17.92 -11.55
C VAL A 123 -1.12 19.10 -10.61
N MET A 124 -1.52 20.24 -11.16
CA MET A 124 -1.85 21.44 -10.37
C MET A 124 -3.09 21.26 -9.46
N ARG A 125 -3.80 20.12 -9.57
CA ARG A 125 -5.10 19.88 -8.94
C ARG A 125 -5.04 19.09 -7.63
N TYR A 126 -3.88 18.53 -7.27
CA TYR A 126 -3.73 17.70 -6.06
C TYR A 126 -2.76 18.35 -5.08
N LYS A 127 -3.09 18.34 -3.78
CA LYS A 127 -2.13 18.57 -2.70
C LYS A 127 -1.85 17.23 -2.05
N VAL A 128 -0.72 16.63 -2.38
CA VAL A 128 -0.32 15.33 -1.86
C VAL A 128 0.44 15.55 -0.55
N PHE A 129 -0.05 14.97 0.53
CA PHE A 129 0.65 14.96 1.82
C PHE A 129 1.05 13.52 2.14
N VAL A 130 2.34 13.33 2.37
CA VAL A 130 2.92 12.04 2.70
C VAL A 130 3.19 12.02 4.20
N ILE A 131 2.58 11.07 4.90
CA ILE A 131 2.83 10.86 6.32
C ILE A 131 3.24 9.40 6.48
N TYR A 132 4.49 9.18 6.88
CA TYR A 132 5.02 7.86 7.15
C TYR A 132 6.03 7.93 8.27
N ASP A 133 5.81 7.17 9.33
CA ASP A 133 6.74 7.08 10.45
C ASP A 133 7.48 5.74 10.40
N PRO A 134 8.83 5.73 10.44
CA PRO A 134 9.57 4.49 10.45
C PRO A 134 9.34 3.73 11.76
N PRO A 135 9.23 2.39 11.73
CA PRO A 135 9.03 1.59 12.93
C PRO A 135 10.32 1.58 13.75
N THR A 136 10.24 1.98 15.02
CA THR A 136 11.36 1.87 15.97
C THR A 136 11.25 0.60 16.81
N THR A 137 12.37 0.10 17.32
CA THR A 137 12.44 -1.13 18.14
C THR A 137 11.61 -1.05 19.42
N PHE A 138 11.38 0.17 19.93
CA PHE A 138 10.78 0.41 21.24
C PHE A 138 9.36 0.97 21.20
N ALA A 139 8.82 1.31 20.03
CA ALA A 139 7.45 1.79 19.88
C ALA A 139 6.56 0.70 19.26
N PRO A 140 5.37 0.41 19.83
CA PRO A 140 4.42 -0.47 19.17
C PRO A 140 4.01 0.14 17.83
N THR A 141 3.94 -0.69 16.79
CA THR A 141 3.59 -0.20 15.46
C THR A 141 2.14 0.30 15.44
N VAL A 142 1.95 1.56 15.04
CA VAL A 142 0.65 2.22 14.85
C VAL A 142 -0.12 1.62 13.66
N SER A 143 0.55 0.80 12.84
CA SER A 143 -0.07 0.12 11.71
C SER A 143 -0.94 -1.06 12.17
N HIS A 144 -2.23 -0.99 11.81
CA HIS A 144 -3.16 -2.10 11.98
C HIS A 144 -3.28 -2.90 10.69
N SER A 145 -2.39 -3.88 10.50
CA SER A 145 -2.29 -4.66 9.25
C SER A 145 -3.28 -5.82 9.16
N ILE A 146 -3.68 -6.41 10.29
CA ILE A 146 -4.57 -7.58 10.34
C ILE A 146 -5.84 -7.21 11.11
N ALA A 147 -6.97 -7.17 10.42
CA ALA A 147 -8.27 -6.92 11.04
C ALA A 147 -8.61 -7.99 12.09
N SER A 148 -9.02 -7.54 13.28
CA SER A 148 -9.60 -8.41 14.33
C SER A 148 -10.97 -8.93 13.89
N GLY A 149 -11.32 -10.17 14.27
CA GLY A 149 -12.65 -10.75 14.05
C GLY A 149 -13.73 -10.16 14.94
N PHE A 150 -13.35 -9.62 16.11
CA PHE A 150 -14.26 -8.96 17.05
C PHE A 150 -13.80 -7.52 17.29
N LEU A 151 -14.72 -6.56 17.08
CA LEU A 151 -14.52 -5.12 17.37
C LEU A 151 -13.25 -4.51 16.75
N ASN A 152 -13.10 -4.63 15.43
CA ASN A 152 -12.01 -3.99 14.69
C ASN A 152 -12.18 -2.45 14.65
N PRO A 153 -11.16 -1.62 14.94
CA PRO A 153 -9.82 -1.89 15.49
C PRO A 153 -9.70 -1.58 17.00
N LEU A 154 -10.80 -1.63 17.77
CA LEU A 154 -10.87 -1.16 19.16
C LEU A 154 -9.81 -1.78 20.07
N ALA A 155 -9.57 -3.09 19.96
CA ALA A 155 -8.52 -3.75 20.73
C ALA A 155 -7.11 -3.18 20.44
N HIS A 156 -6.86 -2.81 19.19
CA HIS A 156 -5.59 -2.18 18.78
C HIS A 156 -5.50 -0.75 19.30
N VAL A 157 -6.59 0.02 19.21
CA VAL A 157 -6.67 1.39 19.76
C VAL A 157 -6.43 1.39 21.27
N PHE A 158 -7.07 0.48 22.01
CA PHE A 158 -6.86 0.34 23.44
C PHE A 158 -5.39 0.04 23.77
N ARG A 159 -4.76 -0.89 23.02
CA ARG A 159 -3.34 -1.23 23.20
C ARG A 159 -2.41 -0.04 22.91
N LEU A 160 -2.74 0.79 21.93
CA LEU A 160 -1.97 2.00 21.63
C LEU A 160 -2.16 3.07 22.72
N ALA A 161 -3.40 3.28 23.17
CA ALA A 161 -3.72 4.24 24.22
C ALA A 161 -3.17 3.84 25.60
N SER A 162 -3.02 2.54 25.86
CA SER A 162 -2.45 2.01 27.09
C SER A 162 -0.93 1.83 27.05
N SER A 163 -0.24 2.31 26.00
CA SER A 163 1.20 2.21 25.90
C SER A 163 1.89 3.23 26.81
N LEU A 164 2.91 2.80 27.56
CA LEU A 164 3.67 3.68 28.45
C LEU A 164 4.58 4.67 27.69
N ALA A 165 4.95 4.36 26.44
CA ALA A 165 5.81 5.21 25.63
C ALA A 165 4.96 6.15 24.77
N PRO A 166 5.31 7.45 24.68
CA PRO A 166 4.58 8.38 23.83
C PRO A 166 4.75 7.98 22.36
N LEU A 167 3.62 7.86 21.66
CA LEU A 167 3.60 7.69 20.22
C LEU A 167 3.93 9.04 19.57
N THR A 168 5.08 9.13 18.90
CA THR A 168 5.50 10.34 18.19
C THR A 168 5.01 10.30 16.75
N VAL A 169 4.48 11.40 16.24
CA VAL A 169 4.15 11.55 14.81
C VAL A 169 5.20 12.46 14.19
N SER A 170 5.98 11.92 13.25
CA SER A 170 6.89 12.73 12.42
C SER A 170 6.21 13.10 11.10
N ILE A 171 6.00 14.40 10.88
CA ILE A 171 5.46 14.92 9.62
C ILE A 171 6.65 15.41 8.80
N ARG A 172 6.87 14.77 7.65
CA ARG A 172 7.90 15.18 6.68
C ARG A 172 7.21 15.84 5.50
N LEU A 173 7.61 17.06 5.19
CA LEU A 173 7.08 17.83 4.07
C LEU A 173 8.07 17.79 2.91
N LEU A 174 7.56 17.66 1.70
CA LEU A 174 8.37 17.79 0.49
C LEU A 174 8.77 19.25 0.28
N ALA A 175 9.94 19.46 -0.32
CA ALA A 175 10.24 20.76 -0.88
C ALA A 175 9.22 21.09 -1.98
N PRO A 176 8.77 22.35 -2.13
CA PRO A 176 7.82 22.72 -3.17
C PRO A 176 8.29 22.32 -4.58
N SER A 177 9.59 22.31 -4.86
CA SER A 177 10.16 21.90 -6.15
C SER A 177 10.01 20.41 -6.46
N GLU A 178 9.99 19.56 -5.44
CA GLU A 178 9.88 18.08 -5.56
C GLU A 178 8.42 17.60 -5.58
N SER A 179 7.46 18.52 -5.40
CA SER A 179 6.05 18.19 -5.45
C SER A 179 5.63 17.84 -6.88
N PRO A 180 4.90 16.72 -7.10
CA PRO A 180 4.37 16.36 -8.43
C PRO A 180 3.35 17.39 -8.96
N SER A 181 2.90 18.30 -8.10
CA SER A 181 2.00 19.39 -8.42
C SER A 181 2.71 20.67 -8.86
N SER A 182 4.05 20.71 -8.79
CA SER A 182 4.83 21.89 -9.15
C SER A 182 5.23 21.86 -10.63
N GLY A 183 5.23 23.04 -11.27
CA GLY A 183 5.59 23.16 -12.69
C GLY A 183 7.06 22.86 -13.00
N SER A 184 7.92 22.84 -11.97
CA SER A 184 9.35 22.48 -12.06
C SER A 184 9.64 21.00 -11.86
N PHE A 185 8.61 20.15 -11.72
CA PHE A 185 8.77 18.75 -11.37
C PHE A 185 9.36 17.93 -12.53
N LEU A 186 10.52 17.31 -12.33
CA LEU A 186 11.21 16.48 -13.32
C LEU A 186 10.82 15.00 -13.19
N LEU A 187 9.91 14.55 -14.04
CA LEU A 187 9.43 13.16 -14.07
C LEU A 187 10.54 12.12 -14.27
N SER A 188 11.56 12.47 -15.05
CA SER A 188 12.69 11.60 -15.39
C SER A 188 13.56 11.22 -14.19
N GLU A 189 13.54 12.00 -13.10
CA GLU A 189 14.30 11.68 -11.89
C GLU A 189 13.67 10.53 -11.10
N PHE A 190 12.34 10.39 -11.18
CA PHE A 190 11.58 9.42 -10.39
C PHE A 190 11.11 8.21 -11.19
N LEU A 191 10.90 8.37 -12.50
CA LEU A 191 10.46 7.31 -13.41
C LEU A 191 11.61 6.92 -14.34
N THR A 192 12.41 5.95 -13.93
CA THR A 192 13.48 5.39 -14.78
C THR A 192 12.89 4.39 -15.77
N GLY A 193 12.80 4.80 -17.05
CA GLY A 193 12.85 3.90 -18.22
C GLY A 193 11.74 2.87 -18.42
N GLY A 194 10.53 3.08 -17.88
CA GLY A 194 9.40 2.18 -18.06
C GLY A 194 8.11 2.92 -18.42
N THR A 195 7.24 2.28 -19.20
CA THR A 195 5.84 2.69 -19.37
C THR A 195 5.06 2.22 -18.15
N TYR A 196 4.64 3.17 -17.31
CA TYR A 196 3.83 2.89 -16.14
C TYR A 196 2.35 3.21 -16.45
N PRO A 197 1.40 2.35 -16.05
CA PRO A 197 -0.03 2.61 -16.27
C PRO A 197 -0.56 3.80 -15.46
N ASP A 198 0.06 4.11 -14.32
CA ASP A 198 -0.26 5.27 -13.47
C ASP A 198 1.05 5.96 -13.04
N GLU A 199 1.47 6.96 -13.81
CA GLU A 199 2.71 7.72 -13.58
C GLU A 199 2.67 8.49 -12.25
N LEU A 200 1.49 8.99 -11.85
CA LEU A 200 1.31 9.74 -10.61
C LEU A 200 1.44 8.84 -9.38
N ALA A 201 0.80 7.67 -9.39
CA ALA A 201 0.95 6.71 -8.29
C ALA A 201 2.40 6.27 -8.13
N GLU A 202 3.10 5.95 -9.22
CA GLU A 202 4.50 5.51 -9.18
C GLU A 202 5.45 6.61 -8.70
N CYS A 203 5.25 7.84 -9.17
CA CYS A 203 5.96 9.02 -8.69
C CYS A 203 5.73 9.24 -7.18
N CYS A 204 4.47 9.21 -6.74
CA CYS A 204 4.13 9.32 -5.32
C CYS A 204 4.81 8.20 -4.51
N ALA A 205 4.81 6.96 -5.01
CA ALA A 205 5.45 5.84 -4.33
C ALA A 205 6.98 6.04 -4.19
N ALA A 206 7.64 6.55 -5.23
CA ALA A 206 9.07 6.86 -5.19
C ALA A 206 9.38 7.95 -4.16
N LEU A 207 8.64 9.06 -4.19
CA LEU A 207 8.79 10.16 -3.24
C LEU A 207 8.52 9.71 -1.80
N MET A 208 7.46 8.91 -1.58
CA MET A 208 7.13 8.35 -0.26
C MET A 208 8.24 7.45 0.28
N ALA A 209 8.83 6.62 -0.58
CA ALA A 209 9.95 5.75 -0.22
C ALA A 209 11.20 6.57 0.16
N GLN A 210 11.52 7.60 -0.60
CA GLN A 210 12.68 8.46 -0.37
C GLN A 210 12.56 9.25 0.95
N ILE A 211 11.40 9.84 1.20
CA ILE A 211 11.16 10.69 2.38
C ILE A 211 11.02 9.86 3.65
N GLY A 212 10.27 8.76 3.56
CA GLY A 212 10.04 7.83 4.67
C GLY A 212 11.24 6.92 4.95
N ARG A 213 12.28 6.94 4.10
CA ARG A 213 13.41 5.99 4.11
C ARG A 213 12.95 4.54 4.21
N VAL A 214 11.89 4.21 3.48
CA VAL A 214 11.29 2.87 3.47
C VAL A 214 11.53 2.15 2.16
N LYS A 215 11.74 0.84 2.28
CA LYS A 215 11.92 -0.03 1.12
C LYS A 215 10.59 -0.21 0.40
N ARG A 216 10.61 -0.05 -0.93
CA ARG A 216 9.50 -0.41 -1.82
C ARG A 216 9.49 -1.92 -2.01
N VAL A 217 8.31 -2.53 -1.96
CA VAL A 217 8.13 -3.96 -2.21
C VAL A 217 7.20 -4.14 -3.40
N SER A 218 7.39 -5.22 -4.16
CA SER A 218 6.48 -5.61 -5.25
C SER A 218 5.15 -6.21 -4.77
N LEU A 219 4.96 -6.34 -3.45
CA LEU A 219 3.73 -6.86 -2.84
C LEU A 219 2.62 -5.83 -2.90
N GLY A 220 1.49 -6.20 -3.50
CA GLY A 220 0.30 -5.37 -3.57
C GLY A 220 -0.75 -5.74 -2.52
N TRP A 221 -1.92 -5.13 -2.63
CA TRP A 221 -3.08 -5.45 -1.79
C TRP A 221 -3.61 -6.85 -2.06
N GLU A 222 -3.40 -7.37 -3.27
CA GLU A 222 -3.78 -8.70 -3.71
C GLU A 222 -3.04 -9.75 -2.87
N ASP A 223 -1.73 -9.61 -2.72
CA ASP A 223 -0.91 -10.50 -1.88
C ASP A 223 -1.38 -10.51 -0.42
N LYS A 224 -1.85 -9.37 0.07
CA LYS A 224 -2.40 -9.28 1.43
C LYS A 224 -3.73 -10.01 1.55
N VAL A 225 -4.63 -9.92 0.57
CA VAL A 225 -5.87 -10.70 0.55
C VAL A 225 -5.57 -12.19 0.59
N ALA A 226 -4.62 -12.66 -0.24
CA ALA A 226 -4.19 -14.04 -0.26
C ALA A 226 -3.60 -14.47 1.10
N PHE A 227 -2.77 -13.61 1.71
CA PHE A 227 -2.25 -13.83 3.06
C PHE A 227 -3.35 -13.90 4.11
N LEU A 228 -4.36 -13.02 4.07
CA LEU A 228 -5.48 -13.03 5.01
C LEU A 228 -6.35 -14.28 4.85
N LYS A 229 -6.56 -14.77 3.62
CA LYS A 229 -7.25 -16.05 3.37
C LYS A 229 -6.47 -17.21 4.01
N LEU A 230 -5.16 -17.29 3.79
CA LEU A 230 -4.29 -18.31 4.40
C LEU A 230 -4.27 -18.21 5.93
N TYR A 231 -4.10 -17.00 6.47
CA TYR A 231 -4.02 -16.75 7.92
C TYR A 231 -5.30 -17.13 8.66
N ARG A 232 -6.47 -16.95 8.01
CA ARG A 232 -7.77 -17.36 8.56
C ARG A 232 -8.06 -18.85 8.39
N GLY A 233 -7.60 -19.46 7.30
CA GLY A 233 -7.77 -20.91 7.06
C GLY A 233 -6.81 -21.79 7.87
N GLY A 234 -5.72 -21.24 8.39
CA GLY A 234 -4.78 -21.92 9.29
C GLY A 234 -5.07 -21.76 10.79
N LYS A 235 -6.20 -21.14 11.15
CA LYS A 235 -6.76 -21.14 12.52
C LYS A 235 -7.87 -22.18 12.61
#